data_AF-A0A9W7XWF8-F1
#
_entry.id   AF-A0A9W7XWF8-F1
#
_cell.length_a   1.000
_cell.length_b   1.000
_cell.length_c   1.000
_cell.angle_alpha   90.00
_cell.angle_beta   90.00
_cell.angle_gamma   90.00
#
_symmetry.space_group_name_H-M   'P 1'
#
loop_
_entity.id
_entity.type
_entity.pdbx_description
1 polymer ?
#
loop_
_entity_poly.entity_id
_entity_poly.type
_entity_poly.pdbx_seq_one_letter_code
_entity_poly.pdbx_strand_id
1 'polypeptide(L)'
;MEVTNAYHDDEKENYPKGYGSEINTILYGWLLKHTNNPYPSLNDKKILMQKTGLTKMQLKNWFCNMRRRKLKDTIRRTKKRSKF
;
A
#
# COMPACT_ATOMS: atom_id res chain seq x y z
N MET A 1 33.50 0.95 -5.07
CA MET A 1 32.29 1.77 -5.30
C MET A 1 31.12 1.00 -4.70
N GLU A 2 30.62 1.55 -3.59
CA GLU A 2 29.38 1.26 -2.86
C GLU A 2 29.07 -0.19 -2.39
N VAL A 3 29.35 -0.39 -1.10
CA VAL A 3 28.64 -1.24 -0.11
C VAL A 3 27.14 -0.88 -0.10
N THR A 4 26.13 -1.71 0.19
CA THR A 4 25.98 -2.88 1.08
C THR A 4 24.68 -3.62 0.77
N ASN A 5 24.74 -4.95 0.87
CA ASN A 5 23.82 -5.84 1.58
C ASN A 5 22.29 -5.58 1.58
N ALA A 6 21.63 -6.60 1.02
CA ALA A 6 20.64 -7.42 1.72
C ALA A 6 19.23 -6.85 1.88
N TYR A 7 18.28 -7.75 1.60
CA TYR A 7 16.99 -7.83 2.27
C TYR A 7 17.19 -7.73 3.80
N HIS A 8 17.32 -6.53 4.33
CA HIS A 8 17.22 -6.28 5.76
C HIS A 8 15.74 -6.41 6.11
N ASP A 9 15.40 -7.56 6.70
CA ASP A 9 14.14 -7.84 7.40
C ASP A 9 14.14 -7.14 8.78
N ASP A 10 14.53 -5.86 8.81
CA ASP A 10 14.71 -5.10 10.04
C ASP A 10 13.41 -4.45 10.52
N GLU A 11 12.99 -4.96 11.66
CA GLU A 11 12.33 -4.31 12.79
C GLU A 11 11.05 -3.50 12.56
N LYS A 12 9.99 -3.98 13.20
CA LYS A 12 8.66 -3.35 13.31
C LYS A 12 8.65 -2.02 14.08
N GLU A 13 9.80 -1.47 14.48
CA GLU A 13 9.85 -0.44 15.51
C GLU A 13 9.63 1.00 15.01
N ASN A 14 9.61 1.23 13.69
CA ASN A 14 9.36 2.56 13.14
C ASN A 14 8.25 2.56 12.07
N TYR A 15 7.03 2.20 12.50
CA TYR A 15 5.85 2.32 11.65
C TYR A 15 5.29 3.75 11.73
N PRO A 16 5.49 4.62 10.71
CA PRO A 16 5.05 6.01 10.80
C PRO A 16 3.53 6.10 10.99
N LYS A 17 3.08 6.99 11.89
CA LYS A 17 1.66 7.25 12.20
C LYS A 17 0.82 7.65 10.97
N GLY A 18 1.46 8.04 9.86
CA GLY A 18 0.86 8.22 8.55
C GLY A 18 1.93 8.52 7.51
N TYR A 19 1.68 8.13 6.26
CA TYR A 19 2.54 8.54 5.13
C TYR A 19 2.17 9.97 4.72
N GLY A 20 3.15 10.74 4.23
CA GLY A 20 2.92 12.08 3.67
C GLY A 20 1.89 12.08 2.54
N SER A 21 1.29 13.25 2.27
CA SER A 21 0.28 13.42 1.22
C SER A 21 0.80 12.98 -0.16
N GLU A 22 2.06 13.26 -0.46
CA GLU A 22 2.71 12.88 -1.71
C GLU A 22 2.82 11.36 -1.89
N ILE A 23 3.32 10.65 -0.88
CA ILE A 23 3.40 9.18 -0.87
C ILE A 23 2.01 8.58 -1.07
N ASN A 24 1.02 9.09 -0.34
CA ASN A 24 -0.36 8.64 -0.51
C ASN A 24 -0.85 8.89 -1.94
N THR A 25 -0.65 10.07 -2.51
CA THR A 25 -1.05 10.38 -3.89
C THR A 25 -0.46 9.40 -4.90
N ILE A 26 0.82 9.07 -4.78
CA ILE A 26 1.50 8.10 -5.66
C ILE A 26 0.86 6.72 -5.54
N LEU A 27 0.70 6.22 -4.31
CA LEU A 27 0.15 4.88 -4.05
C LEU A 27 -1.33 4.77 -4.45
N TYR A 28 -2.12 5.82 -4.19
CA TYR A 28 -3.51 5.91 -4.63
C TYR A 28 -3.61 5.99 -6.14
N GLY A 29 -2.75 6.75 -6.81
CA GLY A 29 -2.71 6.85 -8.26
C GLY A 29 -2.47 5.48 -8.92
N TRP A 30 -1.55 4.68 -8.36
CA TRP A 30 -1.37 3.30 -8.82
C TRP A 30 -2.61 2.44 -8.58
N LEU A 31 -3.22 2.55 -7.39
CA LEU A 31 -4.41 1.76 -7.03
C LEU A 31 -5.62 2.05 -7.93
N LEU A 32 -5.83 3.33 -8.31
CA LEU A 32 -6.92 3.73 -9.21
C LEU A 32 -6.75 3.16 -10.62
N LYS A 33 -5.52 2.97 -11.08
CA LYS A 33 -5.22 2.30 -12.35
C LYS A 33 -5.41 0.78 -12.29
N HIS A 34 -5.39 0.20 -11.08
CA HIS A 34 -5.43 -1.24 -10.84
C HIS A 34 -6.62 -1.65 -9.95
N THR A 35 -7.79 -1.06 -10.17
CA THR A 35 -8.99 -1.36 -9.36
C THR A 35 -9.46 -2.81 -9.49
N ASN A 36 -9.26 -3.42 -10.66
CA ASN A 36 -9.70 -4.79 -10.94
C ASN A 36 -8.77 -5.83 -10.30
N ASN A 37 -7.47 -5.53 -10.24
CA ASN A 37 -6.46 -6.38 -9.62
C ASN A 37 -5.45 -5.54 -8.81
N PRO A 38 -5.80 -5.15 -7.56
CA PRO A 38 -4.99 -4.24 -6.74
C PRO A 38 -3.78 -4.93 -6.08
N TYR A 39 -3.09 -5.78 -6.84
CA TYR A 39 -1.94 -6.57 -6.40
C TYR A 39 -0.73 -6.14 -7.23
N PRO A 40 0.16 -5.29 -6.69
CA PRO A 40 1.32 -4.84 -7.44
C PRO A 40 2.24 -6.01 -7.76
N SER A 41 2.66 -6.09 -9.02
CA SER A 41 3.66 -7.05 -9.49
C SER A 41 5.02 -6.77 -8.81
N LEU A 42 6.00 -7.65 -9.02
CA LEU A 42 7.36 -7.40 -8.54
C LEU A 42 7.95 -6.11 -9.15
N ASN A 43 7.65 -5.83 -10.42
CA ASN A 43 8.11 -4.62 -11.09
C ASN A 43 7.42 -3.37 -10.53
N ASP A 44 6.10 -3.42 -10.33
CA ASP A 44 5.35 -2.32 -9.71
C ASP A 44 5.89 -2.00 -8.32
N LYS A 45 6.17 -3.03 -7.51
CA LYS A 45 6.74 -2.83 -6.18
C LYS A 45 8.07 -2.08 -6.25
N LYS A 46 8.98 -2.45 -7.16
CA LYS A 46 10.26 -1.74 -7.35
C LYS A 46 10.05 -0.28 -7.70
N ILE A 47 9.19 0.01 -8.68
CA ILE A 47 8.89 1.38 -9.12
C ILE A 47 8.27 2.19 -7.99
N LEU A 48 7.31 1.62 -7.24
CA LEU A 48 6.65 2.30 -6.14
C LEU A 48 7.60 2.55 -4.98
N MET A 49 8.48 1.61 -4.65
CA MET A 49 9.52 1.81 -3.63
C MET A 49 10.46 2.95 -4.03
N GLN A 50 10.93 2.98 -5.29
CA GLN A 50 11.77 4.07 -5.79
C GLN A 50 11.08 5.43 -5.73
N LYS A 51 9.78 5.50 -6.06
CA LYS A 51 9.02 6.76 -6.06
C LYS A 51 8.63 7.26 -4.67
N THR A 52 8.50 6.37 -3.69
CA THR A 52 7.97 6.72 -2.36
C THR A 52 9.01 6.65 -1.25
N GLY A 53 10.19 6.09 -1.51
CA GLY A 53 11.20 5.80 -0.50
C GLY A 53 10.77 4.73 0.52
N LEU A 54 9.62 4.09 0.34
CA LEU A 54 9.11 3.10 1.28
C LEU A 54 9.85 1.78 1.17
N THR A 55 10.02 1.13 2.31
CA THR A 55 10.50 -0.26 2.34
C THR A 55 9.46 -1.20 1.76
N LYS A 56 9.91 -2.38 1.30
CA LYS A 56 9.05 -3.44 0.79
C LYS A 56 7.93 -3.81 1.80
N MET A 57 8.27 -3.84 3.09
CA MET A 57 7.32 -4.17 4.16
C MET A 57 6.27 -3.07 4.36
N GLN A 58 6.68 -1.80 4.39
CA GLN A 58 5.78 -0.66 4.48
C GLN A 58 4.81 -0.63 3.29
N LEU A 59 5.33 -0.83 2.08
CA LEU A 59 4.53 -0.89 0.86
C LEU A 59 3.52 -2.05 0.92
N LYS A 60 3.97 -3.25 1.28
CA LYS A 60 3.10 -4.43 1.47
C LYS A 60 1.95 -4.13 2.44
N ASN A 61 2.29 -3.57 3.60
CA ASN A 61 1.33 -3.32 4.66
C ASN A 61 0.35 -2.20 4.28
N TRP A 62 0.79 -1.15 3.57
CA TRP A 62 -0.10 -0.14 3.01
C TRP A 62 -1.12 -0.76 2.06
N PHE A 63 -0.68 -1.56 1.07
CA PHE A 63 -1.59 -2.21 0.13
C PHE A 63 -2.54 -3.20 0.79
N CYS A 64 -2.07 -3.97 1.79
CA CYS A 64 -2.92 -4.84 2.58
C CYS A 64 -4.01 -4.05 3.34
N ASN A 65 -3.62 -2.97 4.01
CA ASN A 65 -4.56 -2.13 4.75
C ASN A 65 -5.57 -1.44 3.81
N MET A 66 -5.09 -0.90 2.69
CA MET A 66 -5.93 -0.19 1.73
C MET A 66 -6.98 -1.08 1.06
N ARG A 67 -6.59 -2.30 0.64
CA ARG A 67 -7.55 -3.29 0.11
C ARG A 67 -8.60 -3.65 1.15
N ARG A 68 -8.19 -3.90 2.40
CA ARG A 68 -9.13 -4.19 3.49
C ARG A 68 -10.09 -3.03 3.76
N ARG A 69 -9.62 -1.78 3.72
CA ARG A 69 -10.49 -0.60 3.90
C ARG A 69 -11.51 -0.47 2.77
N LYS A 70 -11.08 -0.62 1.51
CA LYS A 70 -12.00 -0.61 0.35
C LYS A 70 -13.07 -1.71 0.47
N LEU A 71 -12.68 -2.93 0.87
CA LEU A 71 -13.63 -4.03 1.07
C LEU A 71 -14.61 -3.76 2.23
N LYS A 72 -14.12 -3.23 3.36
CA LYS A 72 -14.96 -2.88 4.51
C LYS A 72 -15.97 -1.77 4.15
N ASP A 73 -15.58 -0.79 3.35
CA ASP A 73 -16.48 0.26 2.88
C ASP A 73 -17.59 -0.31 1.99
N THR A 74 -17.26 -1.25 1.09
CA THR A 74 -18.26 -1.94 0.26
C THR A 74 -19.26 -2.72 1.13
N ILE A 75 -18.78 -3.55 2.06
CA ILE A 75 -19.65 -4.36 2.94
C ILE A 75 -20.56 -3.49 3.82
N ARG A 76 -20.03 -2.39 4.39
CA ARG A 76 -20.82 -1.45 5.19
C ARG A 76 -21.93 -0.78 4.39
N ARG A 77 -21.66 -0.41 3.12
CA ARG A 77 -22.68 0.16 2.23
C ARG A 77 -23.79 -0.84 1.90
N THR A 78 -23.44 -2.10 1.64
CA THR A 78 -24.43 -3.16 1.37
C THR A 78 -25.35 -3.41 2.57
N LYS A 79 -24.80 -3.45 3.79
CA LYS A 79 -25.60 -3.63 5.03
C LYS A 79 -26.57 -2.47 5.31
N LYS A 80 -26.23 -1.24 4.92
CA LYS A 80 -27.15 -0.08 5.04
C LYS A 80 -28.29 -0.11 4.02
N ARG A 81 -28.08 -0.68 2.83
CA ARG A 81 -29.10 -0.74 1.76
C ARG A 81 -30.13 -1.86 1.99
N SER A 82 -29.77 -2.91 2.71
CA SER A 82 -30.65 -4.05 3.00
C SER A 82 -31.62 -3.83 4.17
N LYS A 83 -31.90 -2.56 4.53
CA LYS A 83 -32.72 -2.17 5.69
C LYS A 83 -34.10 -1.63 5.29
N PHE A 84 -34.65 -2.14 4.19
CA PHE A 84 -36.00 -1.90 3.71
C PHE A 84 -36.71 -3.23 3.53
#